data_AF-A0A2G9S9C5-F1
#
_entry.id   AF-A0A2G9S9C5-F1
#
_cell.length_a   1.000
_cell.length_b   1.000
_cell.length_c   1.000
_cell.angle_alpha   90.00
_cell.angle_beta   90.00
_cell.angle_gamma   90.00
#
_symmetry.space_group_name_H-M   'P 1'
#
loop_
_entity.id
_entity.type
_entity.pdbx_description
1 polymer ?
#
loop_
_entity_poly.entity_id
_entity_poly.type
_entity_poly.pdbx_seq_one_letter_code
_entity_poly.pdbx_strand_id
1 'polypeptide(L)'
;GLLAKNYTETTYLDDGTRVTTSPENQDHCCYQGFIKQDANSRATICTCDGLRGAIHTRNRRFVIEPLNQTDDGGHVIYEEKETPKTCGVTNTTWTEGRVFKSSRSGSNAEKQKFMNSQKYVQLYLVADKALCEKYNKSNEVIKQRFFEIINYVNEVYKQIGTFVALVGVEFWNKTDMFQVATSASIDLDRFCKWRKEVLLPRQYHDNAQFVT
;
A
#
# COMPACT_ATOMS: atom_id res chain seq x y z
N GLY A 1 -10.89 5.92 -8.61
CA GLY A 1 -9.63 5.24 -8.94
C GLY A 1 -8.79 5.11 -7.69
N LEU A 2 -7.85 4.16 -7.69
CA LEU A 2 -6.89 3.93 -6.60
C LEU A 2 -5.87 5.07 -6.44
N LEU A 3 -5.62 5.79 -7.54
CA LEU A 3 -4.56 6.77 -7.69
C LEU A 3 -5.10 8.20 -7.48
N ALA A 4 -4.26 9.05 -6.91
CA ALA A 4 -4.54 10.48 -6.81
C ALA A 4 -4.27 11.19 -8.15
N LYS A 5 -4.90 12.37 -8.33
CA LYS A 5 -4.75 13.20 -9.53
C LYS A 5 -3.28 13.60 -9.79
N ASN A 6 -2.48 13.74 -8.74
CA ASN A 6 -1.07 14.12 -8.78
C ASN A 6 -0.12 12.92 -8.56
N TYR A 7 -0.55 11.70 -8.91
CA TYR A 7 0.27 10.51 -8.79
C TYR A 7 1.57 10.62 -9.60
N THR A 8 2.69 10.23 -8.99
CA THR A 8 4.02 10.25 -9.60
C THR A 8 4.73 8.92 -9.44
N GLU A 9 5.46 8.51 -10.46
CA GLU A 9 6.36 7.36 -10.42
C GLU A 9 7.81 7.86 -10.48
N THR A 10 8.67 7.44 -9.54
CA THR A 10 10.07 7.87 -9.48
C THR A 10 11.02 6.68 -9.60
N THR A 11 12.01 6.80 -10.48
CA THR A 11 13.07 5.80 -10.74
C THR A 11 14.43 6.49 -10.87
N TYR A 12 15.51 5.71 -10.91
CA TYR A 12 16.88 6.20 -11.01
C TYR A 12 17.61 5.61 -12.23
N LEU A 13 18.36 6.46 -12.92
CA LEU A 13 19.29 6.10 -14.00
C LEU A 13 20.63 5.61 -13.45
N ASP A 14 21.47 5.00 -14.30
CA ASP A 14 22.76 4.43 -13.88
C ASP A 14 23.75 5.46 -13.30
N ASP A 15 23.62 6.71 -13.70
CA ASP A 15 24.39 7.85 -13.17
C ASP A 15 23.84 8.38 -11.84
N GLY A 16 22.76 7.78 -11.31
CA GLY A 16 22.06 8.22 -10.10
C GLY A 16 21.05 9.34 -10.33
N THR A 17 20.87 9.80 -11.58
CA THR A 17 19.89 10.83 -11.91
C THR A 17 18.48 10.32 -11.64
N ARG A 18 17.72 11.10 -10.86
CA ARG A 18 16.31 10.81 -10.54
C ARG A 18 15.42 11.20 -11.70
N VAL A 19 14.57 10.28 -12.14
CA VAL A 19 13.54 10.50 -13.16
C VAL A 19 12.17 10.30 -12.52
N THR A 20 11.35 11.34 -12.55
CA THR A 20 9.97 11.32 -12.05
C THR A 20 9.01 11.54 -13.21
N THR A 21 8.05 10.65 -13.37
CA THR A 21 7.01 10.72 -14.40
C THR A 21 5.63 10.79 -13.75
N SER A 22 4.67 11.35 -14.49
CA SER A 22 3.25 11.36 -14.12
C SER A 22 2.46 10.75 -15.27
N PRO A 23 2.04 9.48 -15.17
CA PRO A 23 1.30 8.80 -16.24
C PRO A 23 -0.03 9.53 -16.54
N GLU A 24 -0.26 9.89 -17.81
CA GLU A 24 -1.48 10.59 -18.25
C GLU A 24 -2.72 9.67 -18.23
N ASN A 25 -2.55 8.39 -18.58
CA ASN A 25 -3.60 7.37 -18.52
C ASN A 25 -3.36 6.46 -17.32
N GLN A 26 -4.17 6.65 -16.29
CA GLN A 26 -4.24 5.76 -15.13
C GLN A 26 -5.30 4.69 -15.41
N ASP A 27 -4.92 3.62 -16.09
CA ASP A 27 -5.84 2.51 -16.36
C ASP A 27 -6.36 1.95 -15.04
N HIS A 28 -7.67 2.09 -14.84
CA HIS A 28 -8.36 1.59 -13.66
C HIS A 28 -8.61 0.09 -13.80
N CYS A 29 -7.57 -0.71 -13.56
CA CYS A 29 -7.63 -2.18 -13.68
C CYS A 29 -7.95 -2.90 -12.35
N CYS A 30 -8.10 -2.17 -11.23
CA CYS A 30 -8.42 -2.76 -9.92
C CYS A 30 -9.82 -2.39 -9.44
N TYR A 31 -10.54 -3.40 -8.98
CA TYR A 31 -11.96 -3.37 -8.67
C TYR A 31 -12.25 -4.01 -7.30
N GLN A 32 -13.36 -3.60 -6.70
CA GLN A 32 -13.87 -4.12 -5.45
C GLN A 32 -15.35 -4.49 -5.62
N GLY A 33 -15.80 -5.54 -4.95
CA GLY A 33 -17.18 -5.98 -5.04
C GLY A 33 -17.55 -7.06 -4.05
N PHE A 34 -18.68 -7.71 -4.33
CA PHE A 34 -19.30 -8.75 -3.51
C PHE A 34 -19.70 -9.89 -4.44
N ILE A 35 -19.66 -11.13 -3.95
CA ILE A 35 -20.22 -12.29 -4.64
C ILE A 35 -21.74 -12.09 -4.76
N LYS A 36 -22.28 -12.39 -5.95
CA LYS A 36 -23.71 -12.35 -6.21
C LYS A 36 -24.45 -13.22 -5.17
N GLN A 37 -25.49 -12.67 -4.56
CA GLN A 37 -26.29 -13.30 -3.50
C GLN A 37 -25.59 -13.52 -2.15
N ASP A 38 -24.35 -13.05 -1.95
CA ASP A 38 -23.70 -12.99 -0.64
C ASP A 38 -23.18 -11.57 -0.35
N ALA A 39 -24.04 -10.73 0.22
CA ALA A 39 -23.69 -9.35 0.56
C ALA A 39 -22.64 -9.22 1.68
N ASN A 40 -22.31 -10.31 2.39
CA ASN A 40 -21.27 -10.30 3.42
C ASN A 40 -19.90 -10.73 2.87
N SER A 41 -19.85 -11.26 1.64
CA SER A 41 -18.60 -11.56 0.96
C SER A 41 -17.90 -10.31 0.48
N ARG A 42 -16.61 -10.38 0.18
CA ARG A 42 -15.81 -9.28 -0.34
C ARG A 42 -14.92 -9.82 -1.43
N ALA A 43 -14.74 -9.06 -2.49
CA ALA A 43 -13.82 -9.40 -3.56
C ALA A 43 -12.99 -8.18 -3.92
N THR A 44 -11.68 -8.38 -4.04
CA THR A 44 -10.72 -7.38 -4.53
C THR A 44 -9.97 -7.99 -5.69
N ILE A 45 -10.20 -7.47 -6.89
CA ILE A 45 -9.72 -8.06 -8.15
C ILE A 45 -8.95 -7.01 -8.93
N CYS A 46 -7.78 -7.35 -9.47
CA CYS A 46 -7.03 -6.55 -10.41
C CYS A 46 -6.84 -7.33 -11.72
N THR A 47 -6.98 -6.64 -12.85
CA THR A 47 -6.86 -7.17 -14.22
C THR A 47 -5.76 -6.42 -14.99
N CYS A 48 -4.73 -5.97 -14.29
CA CYS A 48 -3.68 -5.10 -14.86
C CYS A 48 -2.66 -5.87 -15.72
N ASP A 49 -2.44 -7.14 -15.37
CA ASP A 49 -1.61 -8.13 -16.09
C ASP A 49 -2.03 -9.52 -15.57
N GLY A 50 -3.06 -10.07 -16.20
CA GLY A 50 -3.83 -11.22 -15.74
C GLY A 50 -4.76 -10.90 -14.58
N LEU A 51 -5.53 -11.92 -14.17
CA LEU A 51 -6.45 -11.84 -13.04
C LEU A 51 -5.71 -12.14 -11.73
N ARG A 52 -5.69 -11.15 -10.84
CA ARG A 52 -5.13 -11.27 -9.48
C ARG A 52 -6.14 -10.78 -8.47
N GLY A 53 -6.15 -11.37 -7.28
CA GLY A 53 -7.02 -10.86 -6.23
C GLY A 53 -7.33 -11.82 -5.12
N ALA A 54 -8.29 -11.43 -4.30
CA ALA A 54 -8.77 -12.22 -3.19
C ALA A 54 -10.30 -12.14 -3.09
N ILE A 55 -10.90 -13.27 -2.70
CA ILE A 55 -12.31 -13.40 -2.38
C ILE A 55 -12.41 -13.83 -0.92
N HIS A 56 -13.06 -13.01 -0.12
CA HIS A 56 -13.34 -13.27 1.28
C HIS A 56 -14.82 -13.63 1.44
N THR A 57 -15.08 -14.79 2.01
CA THR A 57 -16.40 -15.20 2.49
C THR A 57 -16.35 -15.28 4.01
N ARG A 58 -17.47 -15.59 4.70
CA ARG A 58 -17.53 -15.54 6.18
C ARG A 58 -16.31 -16.14 6.91
N ASN A 59 -15.85 -17.32 6.48
CA ASN A 59 -14.77 -18.04 7.16
C ASN A 59 -13.68 -18.55 6.20
N ARG A 60 -13.67 -18.11 4.94
CA ARG A 60 -12.73 -18.61 3.93
C ARG A 60 -12.22 -17.48 3.06
N ARG A 61 -10.92 -17.52 2.80
CA ARG A 61 -10.24 -16.63 1.88
C ARG A 61 -9.71 -17.43 0.71
N PHE A 62 -10.07 -17.02 -0.50
CA PHE A 62 -9.54 -17.57 -1.73
C PHE A 62 -8.65 -16.52 -2.38
N VAL A 63 -7.50 -16.95 -2.89
CA VAL A 63 -6.56 -16.10 -3.61
C VAL A 63 -6.55 -16.53 -5.07
N ILE A 64 -6.48 -15.55 -5.97
CA ILE A 64 -6.40 -15.72 -7.41
C ILE A 64 -5.04 -15.21 -7.85
N GLU A 65 -4.26 -16.06 -8.51
CA GLU A 65 -2.96 -15.70 -9.07
C GLU A 65 -2.82 -16.31 -10.48
N PRO A 66 -2.15 -15.61 -11.41
CA PRO A 66 -1.85 -16.18 -12.72
C PRO A 66 -0.72 -17.22 -12.60
N LEU A 67 -0.83 -18.32 -13.36
CA LEU A 67 0.19 -19.39 -13.39
C LEU A 67 1.47 -18.93 -14.09
N ASN A 68 1.33 -18.04 -15.07
CA ASN A 68 2.42 -17.41 -15.82
C ASN A 68 2.29 -15.89 -15.75
N GLN A 69 3.35 -15.14 -16.06
CA GLN A 69 3.30 -13.66 -16.11
C GLN A 69 2.76 -13.17 -17.48
N THR A 70 1.69 -13.80 -17.98
CA THR A 70 1.04 -13.41 -19.24
C THR A 70 -0.46 -13.30 -19.06
N ASP A 71 -1.06 -12.33 -19.74
CA ASP A 71 -2.51 -12.05 -19.71
C ASP A 71 -3.39 -13.22 -20.16
N ASP A 72 -2.87 -14.08 -21.03
CA ASP A 72 -3.56 -15.23 -21.64
C ASP A 72 -3.30 -16.57 -20.93
N GLY A 73 -2.51 -16.55 -19.85
CA GLY A 73 -2.19 -17.72 -19.04
C GLY A 73 -3.37 -18.20 -18.20
N GLY A 74 -3.35 -19.47 -17.79
CA GLY A 74 -4.30 -19.98 -16.82
C GLY A 74 -4.13 -19.33 -15.44
N HIS A 75 -5.22 -19.24 -14.67
CA HIS A 75 -5.19 -18.76 -13.29
C HIS A 75 -5.42 -19.90 -12.32
N VAL A 76 -4.76 -19.84 -11.16
CA VAL A 76 -5.03 -20.74 -10.04
C VAL A 76 -5.88 -20.01 -9.01
N ILE A 77 -6.87 -20.72 -8.48
CA ILE A 77 -7.66 -20.29 -7.34
C ILE A 77 -7.43 -21.30 -6.23
N TYR A 78 -6.93 -20.83 -5.09
CA TYR A 78 -6.69 -21.70 -3.94
C TYR A 78 -7.18 -21.04 -2.66
N GLU A 79 -7.59 -21.87 -1.70
CA GLU A 79 -7.97 -21.42 -0.37
C GLU A 79 -6.70 -21.11 0.43
N GLU A 80 -6.55 -19.85 0.84
CA GLU A 80 -5.49 -19.42 1.74
C GLU A 80 -5.91 -19.78 3.16
N LYS A 81 -5.28 -20.82 3.72
CA LYS A 81 -5.47 -21.19 5.13
C LYS A 81 -4.67 -20.22 5.98
N GLU A 82 -5.35 -19.36 6.73
CA GLU A 82 -4.71 -18.53 7.75
C GLU A 82 -4.08 -19.44 8.82
N THR A 83 -2.78 -19.66 8.70
CA THR A 83 -1.98 -20.14 9.81
C THR A 83 -1.59 -18.91 10.61
N PRO A 84 -1.83 -18.87 11.94
CA PRO A 84 -1.40 -17.75 12.77
C PRO A 84 0.13 -17.63 12.68
N LYS A 85 0.61 -16.73 11.82
CA LYS A 85 2.01 -16.36 11.79
C LYS A 85 2.22 -15.36 12.92
N THR A 86 2.73 -15.85 14.04
CA THR A 86 3.07 -14.99 15.17
C THR A 86 4.22 -14.07 14.74
N CYS A 87 3.90 -12.82 14.38
CA CYS A 87 4.91 -11.77 14.29
C CYS A 87 5.33 -11.49 15.72
N GLY A 88 6.55 -11.90 16.10
CA GLY A 88 7.12 -11.78 17.44
C GLY A 88 7.43 -10.34 17.83
N VAL A 89 6.41 -9.47 17.82
CA VAL A 89 6.50 -8.13 18.37
C VAL A 89 6.55 -8.27 19.90
N THR A 90 7.76 -8.39 20.45
CA THR A 90 8.02 -8.43 21.89
C THR A 90 7.92 -7.05 22.54
N ASN A 91 7.75 -6.00 21.74
CA ASN A 91 7.80 -4.63 22.22
C ASN A 91 6.44 -4.21 22.80
N THR A 92 6.29 -4.42 24.11
CA THR A 92 5.25 -3.85 24.97
C THR A 92 5.46 -2.36 25.26
N THR A 93 6.29 -1.64 24.49
CA THR A 93 6.40 -0.17 24.56
C THR A 93 5.20 0.55 23.92
N TRP A 94 4.00 0.03 24.11
CA TRP A 94 2.94 0.92 24.54
C TRP A 94 3.28 1.32 25.98
N THR A 95 4.20 2.27 26.13
CA THR A 95 4.17 3.03 27.38
C THR A 95 2.77 3.63 27.43
N GLU A 96 2.02 3.30 28.47
CA GLU A 96 0.90 4.12 28.95
C GLU A 96 1.43 5.48 29.42
N GLY A 97 2.35 6.11 28.68
CA GLY A 97 2.53 7.53 28.73
C GLY A 97 1.16 8.06 28.39
N ARG A 98 0.48 8.62 29.39
CA ARG A 98 -0.79 9.31 29.23
C ARG A 98 -0.61 10.20 28.02
N VAL A 99 -1.14 9.77 26.88
CA VAL A 99 -1.42 10.67 25.78
C VAL A 99 -2.45 11.56 26.42
N PHE A 100 -2.01 12.68 26.97
CA PHE A 100 -2.86 13.82 27.18
C PHE A 100 -3.34 14.11 25.77
N LYS A 101 -4.47 13.50 25.41
CA LYS A 101 -5.29 13.94 24.31
C LYS A 101 -5.65 15.35 24.73
N SER A 102 -4.81 16.31 24.36
CA SER A 102 -5.18 17.71 24.26
C SER A 102 -6.15 17.78 23.08
N SER A 103 -7.30 17.10 23.23
CA SER A 103 -8.47 17.36 22.43
C SER A 103 -8.82 18.80 22.79
N ARG A 104 -8.31 19.71 21.97
CA ARG A 104 -8.87 21.05 21.88
C ARG A 104 -10.34 20.82 21.54
N SER A 105 -11.15 20.99 22.57
CA SER A 105 -12.61 20.99 22.61
C SER A 105 -13.25 21.19 21.24
N GLY A 106 -13.65 20.10 20.60
CA GLY A 106 -14.77 20.11 19.67
C GLY A 106 -16.03 19.73 20.44
N SER A 107 -17.14 20.39 20.17
CA SER A 107 -18.46 19.98 20.64
C SER A 107 -18.74 18.51 20.30
N ASN A 108 -19.64 17.85 21.05
CA ASN A 108 -20.03 16.46 20.72
C ASN A 108 -20.54 16.34 19.27
N ALA A 109 -21.17 17.38 18.74
CA ALA A 109 -21.60 17.47 17.36
C ALA A 109 -20.42 17.48 16.36
N GLU A 110 -19.35 18.24 16.65
CA GLU A 110 -18.15 18.26 15.80
C GLU A 110 -17.39 16.94 15.82
N LYS A 111 -17.31 16.29 16.99
CA LYS A 111 -16.71 14.94 17.10
C LYS A 111 -17.51 13.92 16.30
N GLN A 112 -18.84 13.93 16.42
CA GLN A 112 -19.70 13.03 15.66
C GLN A 112 -19.61 13.30 14.15
N LYS A 113 -19.60 14.57 13.75
CA LYS A 113 -19.41 14.98 12.35
C LYS A 113 -18.06 14.52 11.81
N PHE A 114 -16.99 14.65 12.61
CA PHE A 114 -15.67 14.16 12.24
C PHE A 114 -15.66 12.64 12.07
N MET A 115 -16.22 11.88 13.01
CA MET A 115 -16.26 10.41 12.94
C MET A 115 -17.07 9.89 11.74
N ASN A 116 -18.16 10.58 11.40
CA ASN A 116 -19.05 10.17 10.29
C ASN A 116 -18.57 10.65 8.92
N SER A 117 -17.56 11.52 8.85
CA SER A 117 -17.08 12.06 7.58
C SER A 117 -16.04 11.15 6.92
N GLN A 118 -16.13 11.03 5.60
CA GLN A 118 -15.14 10.32 4.79
C GLN A 118 -13.74 10.91 5.01
N LYS A 119 -12.77 10.06 5.29
CA LYS A 119 -11.36 10.41 5.43
C LYS A 119 -10.58 9.97 4.19
N TYR A 120 -9.50 10.71 3.93
CA TYR A 120 -8.55 10.41 2.88
C TYR A 120 -7.16 10.34 3.50
N VAL A 121 -6.38 9.32 3.13
CA VAL A 121 -4.97 9.20 3.49
C VAL A 121 -4.18 9.18 2.18
N GLN A 122 -3.36 10.21 1.97
CA GLN A 122 -2.43 10.28 0.87
C GLN A 122 -1.21 9.43 1.19
N LEU A 123 -1.06 8.30 0.48
CA LEU A 123 -0.03 7.32 0.71
C LEU A 123 1.05 7.39 -0.37
N TYR A 124 2.31 7.35 0.05
CA TYR A 124 3.47 7.18 -0.83
C TYR A 124 4.16 5.84 -0.54
N LEU A 125 4.47 5.06 -1.57
CA LEU A 125 5.13 3.76 -1.41
C LEU A 125 6.57 3.82 -1.92
N VAL A 126 7.48 3.20 -1.18
CA VAL A 126 8.89 3.12 -1.56
C VAL A 126 9.33 1.67 -1.59
N ALA A 127 9.88 1.24 -2.73
CA ALA A 127 10.49 -0.07 -2.92
C ALA A 127 12.00 0.07 -2.83
N ASP A 128 12.63 -0.68 -1.92
CA ASP A 128 14.08 -0.71 -1.82
C ASP A 128 14.74 -1.47 -2.98
N LYS A 129 16.06 -1.45 -3.04
CA LYS A 129 16.83 -2.13 -4.07
C LYS A 129 16.64 -3.65 -4.03
N ALA A 130 16.61 -4.24 -2.84
CA ALA A 130 16.46 -5.69 -2.69
C ALA A 130 15.12 -6.18 -3.25
N LEU A 131 14.03 -5.44 -3.00
CA LEU A 131 12.72 -5.69 -3.58
C LEU A 131 12.76 -5.51 -5.11
N CYS A 132 13.40 -4.46 -5.61
CA CYS A 132 13.59 -4.26 -7.05
C CYS A 132 14.31 -5.44 -7.70
N GLU A 133 15.39 -5.94 -7.08
CA GLU A 133 16.15 -7.10 -7.57
C GLU A 133 15.34 -8.39 -7.51
N LYS A 134 14.55 -8.60 -6.45
CA LYS A 134 13.68 -9.77 -6.27
C LYS A 134 12.65 -9.93 -7.39
N TYR A 135 12.13 -8.84 -7.94
CA TYR A 135 11.18 -8.86 -9.06
C TYR A 135 11.86 -8.63 -10.41
N ASN A 136 13.05 -9.21 -10.60
CA ASN A 136 13.81 -9.17 -11.86
C ASN A 136 14.05 -7.74 -12.38
N LYS A 137 14.17 -6.76 -11.48
CA LYS A 137 14.33 -5.33 -11.81
C LYS A 137 13.17 -4.74 -12.61
N SER A 138 12.00 -5.39 -12.60
CA SER A 138 10.79 -4.90 -13.23
C SER A 138 9.97 -4.03 -12.28
N ASN A 139 10.09 -2.71 -12.44
CA ASN A 139 9.30 -1.75 -11.68
C ASN A 139 7.79 -1.90 -11.96
N GLU A 140 7.43 -2.34 -13.16
CA GLU A 140 6.03 -2.57 -13.56
C GLU A 140 5.37 -3.67 -12.73
N VAL A 141 6.07 -4.79 -12.50
CA VAL A 141 5.56 -5.90 -11.66
C VAL A 141 5.37 -5.45 -10.21
N ILE A 142 6.30 -4.65 -9.69
CA ILE A 142 6.20 -4.11 -8.32
C ILE A 142 5.04 -3.11 -8.22
N LYS A 143 4.87 -2.26 -9.24
CA LYS A 143 3.75 -1.31 -9.33
C LYS A 143 2.40 -2.02 -9.30
N GLN A 144 2.23 -3.07 -10.10
CA GLN A 144 1.00 -3.88 -10.11
C GLN A 144 0.72 -4.50 -8.73
N ARG A 145 1.76 -5.07 -8.09
CA ARG A 145 1.63 -5.61 -6.73
C ARG A 145 1.24 -4.53 -5.72
N PHE A 146 1.74 -3.31 -5.85
CA PHE A 146 1.30 -2.18 -5.02
C PHE A 146 -0.17 -1.84 -5.27
N PHE A 147 -0.64 -1.86 -6.51
CA PHE A 147 -2.06 -1.63 -6.80
C PHE A 147 -2.96 -2.70 -6.17
N GLU A 148 -2.56 -3.97 -6.22
CA GLU A 148 -3.27 -5.06 -5.54
C GLU A 148 -3.34 -4.85 -4.03
N ILE A 149 -2.20 -4.52 -3.40
CA ILE A 149 -2.14 -4.25 -1.95
C ILE A 149 -3.05 -3.08 -1.59
N ILE A 150 -2.99 -1.97 -2.32
CA ILE A 150 -3.81 -0.80 -2.01
C ILE A 150 -5.29 -1.06 -2.32
N ASN A 151 -5.61 -1.91 -3.31
CA ASN A 151 -6.97 -2.34 -3.57
C ASN A 151 -7.53 -3.12 -2.38
N TYR A 152 -6.73 -4.02 -1.80
CA TYR A 152 -7.08 -4.75 -0.59
C TYR A 152 -7.19 -3.83 0.64
N VAL A 153 -6.21 -2.94 0.86
CA VAL A 153 -6.22 -1.97 1.95
C VAL A 153 -7.48 -1.09 1.89
N ASN A 154 -7.84 -0.60 0.72
CA ASN A 154 -9.06 0.20 0.56
C ASN A 154 -10.33 -0.58 0.90
N GLU A 155 -10.38 -1.89 0.64
CA GLU A 155 -11.51 -2.74 1.02
C GLU A 155 -11.66 -2.82 2.54
N VAL A 156 -10.55 -3.00 3.25
CA VAL A 156 -10.51 -3.04 4.71
C VAL A 156 -10.87 -1.68 5.33
N TYR A 157 -10.23 -0.60 4.85
CA TYR A 157 -10.41 0.76 5.39
C TYR A 157 -11.78 1.36 5.08
N LYS A 158 -12.50 0.84 4.09
CA LYS A 158 -13.89 1.24 3.78
C LYS A 158 -14.83 1.05 4.97
N GLN A 159 -14.59 0.04 5.82
CA GLN A 159 -15.40 -0.19 7.03
C GLN A 159 -15.37 0.98 8.03
N ILE A 160 -14.27 1.74 8.04
CA ILE A 160 -14.05 2.89 8.93
C ILE A 160 -14.14 4.22 8.19
N GLY A 161 -14.81 4.26 7.03
CA GLY A 161 -15.04 5.49 6.26
C GLY A 161 -13.75 6.18 5.80
N THR A 162 -12.69 5.41 5.54
CA THR A 162 -11.39 5.94 5.12
C THR A 162 -11.01 5.41 3.74
N PHE A 163 -10.47 6.28 2.89
CA PHE A 163 -9.96 5.94 1.57
C PHE A 163 -8.46 6.26 1.50
N VAL A 164 -7.67 5.27 1.11
CA VAL A 164 -6.23 5.41 0.89
C VAL A 164 -6.00 5.73 -0.58
N ALA A 165 -5.51 6.94 -0.86
CA ALA A 165 -5.20 7.41 -2.19
C ALA A 165 -3.68 7.32 -2.41
N LEU A 166 -3.24 6.56 -3.41
CA LEU A 166 -1.83 6.46 -3.75
C LEU A 166 -1.39 7.72 -4.50
N VAL A 167 -0.48 8.50 -3.91
CA VAL A 167 0.05 9.76 -4.47
C VAL A 167 1.42 9.61 -5.12
N GLY A 168 2.09 8.48 -4.91
CA GLY A 168 3.30 8.17 -5.66
C GLY A 168 3.98 6.89 -5.24
N VAL A 169 4.86 6.43 -6.12
CA VAL A 169 5.74 5.28 -5.91
C VAL A 169 7.18 5.69 -6.24
N GLU A 170 8.13 5.21 -5.47
CA GLU A 170 9.56 5.42 -5.74
C GLU A 170 10.30 4.09 -5.67
N PHE A 171 11.02 3.77 -6.73
CA PHE A 171 11.80 2.54 -6.87
C PHE A 171 13.27 2.87 -6.72
N TRP A 172 13.93 2.34 -5.70
CA TRP A 172 15.38 2.44 -5.52
C TRP A 172 16.12 1.40 -6.36
N ASN A 173 15.82 1.40 -7.67
CA ASN A 173 16.23 0.38 -8.65
C ASN A 173 17.74 0.35 -8.95
N LYS A 174 18.52 1.30 -8.42
CA LYS A 174 19.98 1.39 -8.61
C LYS A 174 20.72 1.24 -7.28
N THR A 175 20.35 2.08 -6.31
CA THR A 175 20.97 2.17 -4.98
C THR A 175 19.93 2.63 -3.98
N ASP A 176 19.99 2.09 -2.75
CA ASP A 176 19.15 2.55 -1.64
C ASP A 176 19.52 3.97 -1.20
N MET A 177 18.52 4.75 -0.78
CA MET A 177 18.75 6.13 -0.31
C MET A 177 19.35 6.20 1.10
N PHE A 178 19.40 5.06 1.80
CA PHE A 178 20.14 4.86 3.02
C PHE A 178 20.57 3.38 3.11
N GLN A 179 21.52 3.07 3.99
CA GLN A 179 21.92 1.69 4.21
C GLN A 179 20.79 0.91 4.90
N VAL A 180 20.18 -0.05 4.20
CA VAL A 180 19.17 -0.94 4.78
C VAL A 180 19.84 -1.89 5.78
N ALA A 181 19.30 -1.98 6.99
CA ALA A 181 19.79 -2.81 8.08
C ALA A 181 18.96 -4.10 8.20
N THR A 182 19.39 -5.01 9.08
CA THR A 182 18.56 -6.17 9.48
C THR A 182 17.52 -5.78 10.54
N SER A 183 17.67 -4.62 11.19
CA SER A 183 16.79 -4.15 12.27
C SER A 183 15.75 -3.18 11.74
N ALA A 184 14.48 -3.60 11.74
CA ALA A 184 13.35 -2.78 11.32
C ALA A 184 13.25 -1.44 12.07
N SER A 185 13.65 -1.38 13.35
CA SER A 185 13.66 -0.13 14.12
C SER A 185 14.68 0.88 13.59
N ILE A 186 15.86 0.40 13.17
CA ILE A 186 16.91 1.25 12.60
C ILE A 186 16.46 1.76 11.23
N ASP A 187 15.87 0.89 10.40
CA ASP A 187 15.37 1.28 9.08
C ASP A 187 14.20 2.25 9.17
N LEU A 188 13.32 2.09 10.17
CA LEU A 188 12.24 3.04 10.41
C LEU A 188 12.76 4.44 10.72
N ASP A 189 13.77 4.57 11.58
CA ASP A 189 14.38 5.87 11.92
C ASP A 189 15.03 6.51 10.68
N ARG A 190 15.82 5.73 9.94
CA ARG A 190 16.48 6.18 8.69
C ARG A 190 15.45 6.60 7.63
N PHE A 191 14.40 5.82 7.45
CA PHE A 191 13.32 6.13 6.52
C PHE A 191 12.54 7.37 6.94
N CYS A 192 12.26 7.56 8.24
CA CYS A 192 11.60 8.76 8.73
C CYS A 192 12.46 10.02 8.51
N LYS A 193 13.78 9.93 8.74
CA LYS A 193 14.72 11.01 8.44
C LYS A 193 14.73 11.34 6.95
N TRP A 194 14.91 10.33 6.09
CA TRP A 194 14.88 10.50 4.64
C TRP A 194 13.54 11.07 4.14
N ARG A 195 12.41 10.57 4.66
CA ARG A 195 11.08 11.07 4.32
C ARG A 195 10.96 12.57 4.63
N LYS A 196 11.45 12.99 5.80
CA LYS A 196 11.38 14.38 6.26
C LYS A 196 12.27 15.32 5.47
N GLU A 197 13.51 14.92 5.21
CA GLU A 197 14.53 15.77 4.60
C GLU A 197 14.49 15.74 3.07
N VAL A 198 14.06 14.64 2.47
CA VAL A 198 14.15 14.41 1.02
C VAL A 198 12.79 14.25 0.36
N LEU A 199 11.90 13.39 0.87
CA LEU A 199 10.63 13.09 0.17
C LEU A 199 9.58 14.19 0.33
N LEU A 200 9.30 14.64 1.56
CA LEU A 200 8.27 15.65 1.84
C LEU A 200 8.47 16.99 1.11
N PRO A 201 9.71 17.50 0.94
CA PRO A 201 9.94 18.70 0.11
C PRO A 201 9.58 18.52 -1.37
N ARG A 202 9.51 17.28 -1.87
CA ARG A 202 9.25 16.96 -3.29
C ARG A 202 7.78 16.67 -3.57
N GLN A 203 7.17 15.84 -2.73
CA GLN A 203 5.80 15.34 -2.92
C GLN A 203 5.09 15.28 -1.57
N TYR A 204 4.01 16.04 -1.45
CA TYR A 204 3.17 16.01 -0.26
C TYR A 204 2.45 14.65 -0.12
N HIS A 205 2.42 14.13 1.10
CA HIS A 205 1.73 12.89 1.46
C HIS A 205 1.52 12.82 2.98
N ASP A 206 0.41 12.21 3.42
CA ASP A 206 0.10 12.03 4.84
C ASP A 206 0.95 10.91 5.45
N ASN A 207 1.11 9.82 4.71
CA ASN A 207 1.83 8.62 5.13
C ASN A 207 2.74 8.11 4.01
N ALA A 208 3.88 7.54 4.40
CA ALA A 208 4.73 6.80 3.48
C ALA A 208 5.07 5.44 4.08
N GLN A 209 5.11 4.40 3.25
CA GLN A 209 5.48 3.05 3.64
C GLN A 209 6.70 2.59 2.87
N PHE A 210 7.66 2.04 3.60
CA PHE A 210 8.87 1.44 3.06
C PHE A 210 8.68 -0.06 2.93
N VAL A 211 8.89 -0.60 1.74
CA VAL A 211 8.70 -2.02 1.42
C VAL A 211 10.05 -2.60 0.98
N THR A 212 10.47 -3.66 1.67
CA THR A 212 11.74 -4.38 1.52
C THR A 212 11.45 -5.88 1.48
#